data_AF-X1V8F6-F1
#
_entry.id   AF-X1V8F6-F1
#
_cell.length_a   1.000
_cell.length_b   1.000
_cell.length_c   1.000
_cell.angle_alpha   90.00
_cell.angle_beta   90.00
_cell.angle_gamma   90.00
#
_symmetry.space_group_name_H-M   'P 1'
#
loop_
_entity.id
_entity.type
_entity.pdbx_description
1 polymer ?
#
loop_
_entity_poly.entity_id
_entity_poly.type
_entity_poly.pdbx_seq_one_letter_code
_entity_poly.pdbx_strand_id
1 'polypeptide(L)'
;MSDFVLSEERRNVLFKIVAYAVFISFAILTIFPLVWLFYSSFKPKLEILRHGLALPKNPTLQNYVRAWELGHLGEYAINSLIYTFFSTGGVIILSMMTSFAFAKLRIKYKITPILYNLFLGGLLITLHAILIPLFLFEIRIGLQDTYLGLILPYIAIGLPFAIYLGTEFIKGIPDAIIDSAKIDGASYL
;
A
#
# COMPACT_ATOMS: atom_id res chain seq x y z
N MET A 1 -4.73 -15.77 50.12
CA MET A 1 -5.51 -15.63 48.86
C MET A 1 -5.48 -14.20 48.33
N SER A 2 -5.55 -13.18 49.19
CA SER A 2 -5.36 -11.75 48.85
C SER A 2 -3.99 -11.41 48.26
N ASP A 3 -2.89 -11.93 48.83
CA ASP A 3 -1.54 -11.57 48.39
C ASP A 3 -1.18 -12.10 46.99
N PHE A 4 -1.78 -13.23 46.60
CA PHE A 4 -1.62 -13.80 45.25
C PHE A 4 -2.30 -12.92 44.19
N VAL A 5 -3.52 -12.42 44.49
CA VAL A 5 -4.26 -11.50 43.60
C VAL A 5 -3.52 -10.17 43.44
N LEU A 6 -2.98 -9.61 44.52
CA LEU A 6 -2.19 -8.37 44.48
C LEU A 6 -0.89 -8.53 43.65
N SER A 7 -0.30 -9.73 43.62
CA SER A 7 0.90 -10.03 42.84
C SER A 7 0.62 -10.10 41.32
N GLU A 8 -0.54 -10.63 40.93
CA GLU A 8 -0.96 -10.67 39.53
C GLU A 8 -1.35 -9.28 39.01
N GLU A 9 -2.05 -8.47 39.82
CA GLU A 9 -2.37 -7.09 39.46
C GLU A 9 -1.11 -6.23 39.29
N ARG A 10 -0.12 -6.35 40.20
CA ARG A 10 1.17 -5.65 40.05
C ARG A 10 1.96 -6.08 38.81
N ARG A 11 1.95 -7.37 38.46
CA ARG A 11 2.57 -7.90 37.24
C ARG A 11 1.90 -7.32 35.99
N ASN A 12 0.58 -7.17 36.01
CA ASN A 12 -0.18 -6.56 34.92
C ASN A 12 0.07 -5.05 34.77
N VAL A 13 0.27 -4.31 35.87
CA VAL A 13 0.62 -2.88 35.84
C VAL A 13 2.04 -2.67 35.32
N LEU A 14 3.02 -3.43 35.79
CA LEU A 14 4.40 -3.33 35.30
C LEU A 14 4.48 -3.64 33.81
N PHE A 15 3.80 -4.70 33.36
CA PHE A 15 3.71 -5.04 31.93
C PHE A 15 3.12 -3.89 31.12
N LYS A 16 2.01 -3.29 31.56
CA LYS A 16 1.40 -2.12 30.89
C LYS A 16 2.38 -0.95 30.82
N ILE A 17 3.07 -0.62 31.90
CA ILE A 17 4.04 0.48 31.93
C ILE A 17 5.16 0.23 30.91
N VAL A 18 5.73 -0.98 30.89
CA VAL A 18 6.77 -1.35 29.93
C VAL A 18 6.23 -1.31 28.49
N ALA A 19 5.04 -1.85 28.24
CA ALA A 19 4.40 -1.81 26.93
C ALA A 19 4.17 -0.37 26.45
N TYR A 20 3.63 0.51 27.31
CA TYR A 20 3.46 1.92 26.99
C TYR A 20 4.78 2.63 26.75
N ALA A 21 5.82 2.36 27.55
CA ALA A 21 7.15 2.94 27.34
C ALA A 21 7.73 2.54 25.98
N VAL A 22 7.59 1.28 25.57
CA VAL A 22 8.00 0.79 24.25
C VAL A 22 7.19 1.47 23.14
N PHE A 23 5.86 1.53 23.25
CA PHE A 23 5.03 2.17 22.23
C PHE A 23 5.26 3.68 22.11
N ILE A 24 5.45 4.38 23.24
CA ILE A 24 5.79 5.81 23.24
C ILE A 24 7.15 6.04 22.60
N SER A 25 8.15 5.20 22.92
CA SER A 25 9.47 5.30 22.30
C SER A 25 9.40 5.07 20.78
N PHE A 26 8.65 4.05 20.35
CA PHE A 26 8.42 3.78 18.93
C PHE A 26 7.67 4.92 18.23
N ALA A 27 6.66 5.51 18.88
CA ALA A 27 5.94 6.67 18.37
C ALA A 27 6.87 7.90 18.24
N ILE A 28 7.73 8.17 19.22
CA ILE A 28 8.71 9.26 19.14
C ILE A 28 9.68 9.01 17.97
N LEU A 29 10.22 7.80 17.84
CA LEU A 29 11.15 7.46 16.76
C LEU A 29 10.54 7.61 15.36
N THR A 30 9.24 7.35 15.20
CA THR A 30 8.54 7.48 13.92
C THR A 30 8.06 8.90 13.63
N ILE A 31 7.59 9.63 14.65
CA ILE A 31 7.09 11.01 14.51
C ILE A 31 8.23 12.02 14.39
N PHE A 32 9.34 11.81 15.09
CA PHE A 32 10.49 12.72 15.08
C PHE A 32 10.98 13.10 13.67
N PRO A 33 11.27 12.18 12.73
CA PRO A 33 11.70 12.55 11.39
C PRO A 33 10.63 13.31 10.60
N LEU A 34 9.34 13.07 10.85
CA LEU A 34 8.25 13.81 10.20
C LEU A 34 8.17 15.25 10.71
N VAL A 35 8.29 15.45 12.02
CA VAL A 35 8.37 16.80 12.62
C VAL A 35 9.63 17.51 12.13
N TRP A 36 10.75 16.81 12.07
CA TRP A 36 12.01 17.32 11.52
C TRP A 36 11.88 17.76 10.07
N LEU A 37 11.30 16.91 9.22
CA LEU A 37 11.03 17.22 7.83
C LEU A 37 10.14 18.46 7.71
N PHE A 38 9.08 18.52 8.52
CA PHE A 38 8.12 19.62 8.51
C PHE A 38 8.77 20.96 8.85
N TYR A 39 9.51 21.09 9.96
CA TYR A 39 10.13 22.39 10.24
C TYR A 39 11.33 22.67 9.33
N SER A 40 11.99 21.64 8.80
CA SER A 40 13.11 21.80 7.85
C SER A 40 12.66 22.31 6.49
N SER A 41 11.41 22.08 6.09
CA SER A 41 10.86 22.64 4.85
C SER A 41 10.84 24.17 4.86
N PHE A 42 10.84 24.80 6.04
CA PHE A 42 10.91 26.25 6.21
C PHE A 42 12.33 26.79 6.30
N LYS A 43 13.38 25.95 6.30
CA LYS A 43 14.76 26.40 6.46
C LYS A 43 15.39 26.84 5.13
N PRO A 44 16.18 27.91 5.12
CA PRO A 44 17.08 28.20 3.99
C PRO A 44 18.09 27.06 3.78
N LYS A 45 18.50 26.80 2.53
CA LYS A 45 19.43 25.71 2.16
C LYS A 45 20.70 25.66 3.02
N LEU A 46 21.29 26.82 3.32
CA LEU A 46 22.50 26.92 4.13
C LEU A 46 22.28 26.48 5.59
N GLU A 47 21.09 26.72 6.14
CA GLU A 47 20.72 26.34 7.50
C GLU A 47 20.47 24.83 7.62
N ILE A 48 19.89 24.21 6.59
CA ILE A 48 19.76 22.74 6.51
C ILE A 48 21.14 22.08 6.54
N LEU A 49 22.10 22.61 5.78
CA LEU A 49 23.45 22.05 5.68
C LEU A 49 24.31 22.26 6.94
N ARG A 50 24.18 23.41 7.61
CA ARG A 50 25.02 23.77 8.77
C ARG A 50 24.40 23.33 10.10
N HIS A 51 23.07 23.33 10.21
CA HIS A 51 22.33 23.09 11.44
C HIS A 51 21.10 22.19 11.17
N GLY A 52 21.37 20.95 10.77
CA GLY A 52 20.35 19.99 10.33
C GLY A 52 19.20 19.81 11.33
N LEU A 53 19.50 19.58 12.62
CA LEU A 53 18.51 19.31 13.67
C LEU A 53 18.02 20.55 14.46
N ALA A 54 18.59 21.73 14.22
CA ALA A 54 18.18 22.93 14.95
C ALA A 54 16.80 23.42 14.48
N LEU A 55 16.04 24.13 15.31
CA LEU A 55 14.82 24.81 14.85
C LEU A 55 15.16 25.94 13.86
N PRO A 56 14.26 26.27 12.92
CA PRO A 56 14.49 27.30 11.91
C PRO A 56 14.69 28.67 12.56
N LYS A 57 15.84 29.29 12.35
CA LYS A 57 16.15 30.65 12.81
C LYS A 57 15.52 31.71 11.90
N ASN A 58 15.49 31.44 10.60
CA ASN A 58 14.91 32.33 9.59
C ASN A 58 13.91 31.56 8.72
N PRO A 59 12.69 31.27 9.23
CA PRO A 59 11.70 30.51 8.49
C PRO A 59 11.31 31.24 7.19
N THR A 60 11.23 30.49 6.09
CA THR A 60 10.87 31.01 4.76
C THR A 60 9.93 30.08 4.02
N LEU A 61 9.00 30.66 3.25
CA LEU A 61 8.12 29.93 2.33
C LEU A 61 8.72 29.77 0.92
N GLN A 62 9.90 30.34 0.67
CA GLN A 62 10.54 30.29 -0.66
C GLN A 62 10.79 28.86 -1.14
N ASN A 63 10.98 27.90 -0.23
CA ASN A 63 11.15 26.49 -0.61
C ASN A 63 9.88 25.93 -1.26
N TYR A 64 8.69 26.31 -0.78
CA TYR A 64 7.41 25.91 -1.37
C TYR A 64 7.18 26.57 -2.72
N VAL A 65 7.44 27.88 -2.83
CA VAL A 65 7.35 28.61 -4.10
C VAL A 65 8.27 27.99 -5.15
N ARG A 66 9.54 27.74 -4.79
CA ARG A 66 10.50 27.07 -5.67
C ARG A 66 10.08 25.65 -6.03
N ALA A 67 9.56 24.87 -5.09
CA ALA A 67 9.07 23.52 -5.39
C ALA A 67 7.90 23.57 -6.39
N TRP A 68 6.99 24.53 -6.25
CA TRP A 68 5.84 24.68 -7.12
C TRP A 68 6.21 25.19 -8.52
N GLU A 69 7.02 26.25 -8.59
CA GLU A 69 7.36 26.94 -9.85
C GLU A 69 8.54 26.31 -10.60
N LEU A 70 9.61 25.95 -9.89
CA LEU A 70 10.82 25.38 -10.51
C LEU A 70 10.82 23.86 -10.48
N GLY A 71 10.16 23.26 -9.49
CA GLY A 71 10.09 21.82 -9.30
C GLY A 71 8.88 21.15 -9.95
N HIS A 72 8.02 21.91 -10.65
CA HIS A 72 6.81 21.40 -11.32
C HIS A 72 5.89 20.56 -10.41
N LEU A 73 5.84 20.89 -9.11
CA LEU A 73 5.14 20.05 -8.13
C LEU A 73 3.65 19.88 -8.45
N GLY A 74 3.01 20.90 -9.05
CA GLY A 74 1.62 20.83 -9.48
C GLY A 74 1.39 19.75 -10.55
N GLU A 75 2.27 19.67 -11.55
CA GLU A 75 2.21 18.64 -12.61
C GLU A 75 2.45 17.25 -12.02
N TYR A 76 3.46 17.10 -11.16
CA TYR A 76 3.75 15.82 -10.52
C TYR A 76 2.64 15.35 -9.57
N ALA A 77 1.98 16.28 -8.88
CA ALA A 77 0.83 15.96 -8.04
C ALA A 77 -0.35 15.44 -8.87
N ILE A 78 -0.67 16.10 -9.99
CA ILE A 78 -1.73 15.65 -10.90
C ILE A 78 -1.39 14.29 -11.51
N ASN A 79 -0.15 14.12 -11.99
CA ASN A 79 0.31 12.84 -12.53
C ASN A 79 0.18 11.72 -11.49
N SER A 80 0.60 11.98 -10.25
CA SER A 80 0.48 11.03 -9.14
C SER A 80 -0.96 10.65 -8.85
N LEU A 81 -1.89 11.61 -8.88
CA LEU A 81 -3.32 11.36 -8.72
C LEU A 81 -3.86 10.48 -9.85
N ILE A 82 -3.51 10.78 -11.11
CA ILE A 82 -3.89 9.99 -12.27
C ILE A 82 -3.36 8.57 -12.13
N TYR A 83 -2.05 8.40 -11.91
CA TYR A 83 -1.42 7.10 -11.74
C TYR A 83 -2.08 6.30 -10.63
N THR A 84 -2.26 6.90 -9.46
CA THR A 84 -2.83 6.22 -8.29
C THR A 84 -4.29 5.83 -8.54
N PHE A 85 -5.10 6.72 -9.09
CA PHE A 85 -6.52 6.48 -9.35
C PHE A 85 -6.73 5.33 -10.33
N PHE A 86 -6.08 5.38 -11.50
CA PHE A 86 -6.25 4.36 -12.53
C PHE A 86 -5.59 3.02 -12.16
N SER A 87 -4.38 3.05 -11.59
CA SER A 87 -3.72 1.80 -11.18
C SER A 87 -4.46 1.12 -10.03
N THR A 88 -4.78 1.84 -8.96
CA THR A 88 -5.50 1.28 -7.80
C THR A 88 -6.90 0.84 -8.20
N GLY A 89 -7.63 1.65 -8.97
CA GLY A 89 -8.95 1.27 -9.50
C GLY A 89 -8.88 0.01 -10.36
N GLY A 90 -7.90 -0.07 -11.26
CA GLY A 90 -7.65 -1.24 -12.09
C GLY A 90 -7.34 -2.49 -11.28
N VAL A 91 -6.46 -2.39 -10.28
CA VAL A 91 -6.15 -3.49 -9.36
C VAL A 91 -7.40 -3.95 -8.64
N ILE A 92 -8.19 -3.04 -8.04
CA ILE A 92 -9.38 -3.40 -7.28
C ILE A 92 -10.41 -4.11 -8.17
N ILE A 93 -10.75 -3.52 -9.31
CA ILE A 93 -11.78 -4.08 -10.21
C ILE A 93 -11.37 -5.46 -10.69
N LEU A 94 -10.17 -5.58 -11.27
CA LEU A 94 -9.69 -6.84 -11.84
C LEU A 94 -9.49 -7.90 -10.74
N SER A 95 -8.86 -7.54 -9.62
CA SER A 95 -8.62 -8.49 -8.53
C SER A 95 -9.90 -8.99 -7.90
N MET A 96 -10.92 -8.15 -7.72
CA MET A 96 -12.21 -8.58 -7.13
C MET A 96 -12.96 -9.53 -8.06
N MET A 97 -13.00 -9.24 -9.37
CA MET A 97 -13.58 -10.14 -10.36
C MET A 97 -12.86 -11.49 -10.39
N THR A 98 -11.54 -11.49 -10.42
CA THR A 98 -10.72 -12.71 -10.40
C THR A 98 -10.87 -13.47 -9.09
N SER A 99 -10.88 -12.77 -7.96
CA SER A 99 -11.02 -13.36 -6.61
C SER A 99 -12.36 -14.06 -6.44
N PHE A 100 -13.44 -13.44 -6.92
CA PHE A 100 -14.76 -14.07 -6.90
C PHE A 100 -14.78 -15.35 -7.73
N ALA A 101 -14.20 -15.33 -8.94
CA ALA A 101 -14.08 -16.51 -9.78
C ALA A 101 -13.27 -17.64 -9.09
N PHE A 102 -12.16 -17.30 -8.44
CA PHE A 102 -11.32 -18.27 -7.75
C PHE A 102 -11.93 -18.81 -6.45
N ALA A 103 -12.72 -18.01 -5.74
CA ALA A 103 -13.38 -18.43 -4.51
C ALA A 103 -14.65 -19.24 -4.78
N LYS A 104 -15.53 -18.78 -5.69
CA LYS A 104 -16.91 -19.29 -5.83
C LYS A 104 -17.14 -20.14 -7.09
N LEU A 105 -16.32 -20.01 -8.13
CA LEU A 105 -16.43 -20.81 -9.36
C LEU A 105 -15.43 -21.98 -9.42
N ARG A 106 -14.64 -22.18 -8.37
CA ARG A 106 -13.55 -23.18 -8.29
C ARG A 106 -13.96 -24.61 -8.65
N ILE A 107 -15.18 -25.00 -8.30
CA ILE A 107 -15.66 -26.39 -8.44
C ILE A 107 -15.98 -26.69 -9.92
N LYS A 108 -16.29 -25.66 -10.73
CA LYS A 108 -16.71 -25.83 -12.12
C LYS A 108 -15.54 -26.07 -13.08
N TYR A 109 -14.34 -25.57 -12.78
CA TYR A 109 -13.20 -25.62 -13.70
C TYR A 109 -11.94 -26.16 -13.04
N LYS A 110 -11.43 -27.30 -13.54
CA LYS A 110 -10.21 -27.95 -13.02
C LYS A 110 -8.95 -27.08 -13.12
N ILE A 111 -8.94 -26.07 -14.00
CA ILE A 111 -7.81 -25.16 -14.21
C ILE A 111 -7.71 -24.06 -13.14
N THR A 112 -8.79 -23.79 -12.40
CA THR A 112 -8.85 -22.68 -11.42
C THR A 112 -7.74 -22.72 -10.37
N PRO A 113 -7.41 -23.87 -9.73
CA PRO A 113 -6.31 -23.94 -8.77
C PRO A 113 -4.94 -23.64 -9.40
N ILE A 114 -4.73 -24.02 -10.66
CA ILE A 114 -3.47 -23.78 -11.38
C ILE A 114 -3.30 -22.28 -11.62
N LEU A 115 -4.34 -21.61 -12.13
CA LEU A 115 -4.32 -20.17 -12.36
C LEU A 115 -4.15 -19.38 -11.06
N TYR A 116 -4.83 -19.80 -9.99
CA TYR A 116 -4.65 -19.18 -8.67
C TYR A 116 -3.19 -19.28 -8.20
N ASN A 117 -2.61 -20.48 -8.26
CA ASN A 117 -1.21 -20.69 -7.85
C ASN A 117 -0.22 -19.92 -8.74
N LEU A 118 -0.53 -19.69 -10.02
CA LEU A 118 0.28 -18.84 -10.89
C LEU A 118 0.32 -17.39 -10.38
N PHE A 119 -0.83 -16.83 -9.98
CA PHE A 119 -0.87 -15.51 -9.36
C PHE A 119 -0.12 -15.48 -8.03
N LEU A 120 -0.22 -16.51 -7.20
CA LEU A 120 0.54 -16.60 -5.95
C LEU A 120 2.06 -16.67 -6.19
N GLY A 121 2.51 -17.33 -7.27
CA GLY A 121 3.90 -17.32 -7.68
C GLY A 121 4.43 -15.90 -7.96
N GLY A 122 3.57 -15.00 -8.43
CA GLY A 122 3.89 -13.58 -8.63
C GLY A 122 4.30 -12.85 -7.35
N LEU A 123 3.85 -13.30 -6.17
CA LEU A 123 4.24 -12.71 -4.88
C LEU A 123 5.72 -12.92 -4.54
N LEU A 124 6.35 -13.94 -5.14
CA LEU A 124 7.76 -14.27 -4.93
C LEU A 124 8.69 -13.39 -5.80
N ILE A 125 8.13 -12.70 -6.79
CA ILE A 125 8.89 -11.88 -7.73
C ILE A 125 9.16 -10.53 -7.09
N THR A 126 10.43 -10.23 -6.84
CA THR A 126 10.83 -8.90 -6.37
C THR A 126 10.83 -7.89 -7.52
N LEU A 127 10.33 -6.67 -7.28
CA LEU A 127 10.32 -5.60 -8.29
C LEU A 127 11.71 -5.32 -8.87
N HIS A 128 12.74 -5.34 -8.03
CA HIS A 128 14.13 -5.08 -8.43
C HIS A 128 14.65 -6.08 -9.48
N ALA A 129 14.20 -7.34 -9.43
CA ALA A 129 14.62 -8.37 -10.39
C ALA A 129 14.03 -8.15 -11.79
N ILE A 130 12.87 -7.50 -11.89
CA ILE A 130 12.15 -7.33 -13.16
C ILE A 130 12.21 -5.91 -13.72
N LEU A 131 12.76 -4.94 -12.98
CA LEU A 131 12.75 -3.53 -13.37
C LEU A 131 13.42 -3.28 -14.73
N ILE A 132 14.65 -3.79 -14.93
CA ILE A 132 15.39 -3.64 -16.19
C ILE A 132 14.66 -4.30 -17.36
N PRO A 133 14.28 -5.60 -17.30
CA PRO A 133 13.58 -6.22 -18.43
C PRO A 133 12.20 -5.60 -18.71
N LEU A 134 11.50 -5.12 -17.68
CA LEU A 134 10.24 -4.40 -17.84
C LEU A 134 10.45 -3.08 -18.60
N PHE A 135 11.46 -2.29 -18.22
CA PHE A 135 11.80 -1.04 -18.91
C PHE A 135 12.18 -1.26 -20.38
N LEU A 136 13.00 -2.29 -20.65
CA LEU A 136 13.35 -2.65 -22.03
C LEU A 136 12.14 -3.13 -22.84
N PHE A 137 11.19 -3.81 -22.18
CA PHE A 137 9.94 -4.23 -22.79
C PHE A 137 9.07 -3.02 -23.17
N GLU A 138 8.91 -2.06 -22.27
CA GLU A 138 8.16 -0.81 -22.53
C GLU A 138 8.71 -0.02 -23.72
N ILE A 139 10.04 0.11 -23.82
CA ILE A 139 10.69 0.73 -24.98
C ILE A 139 10.34 -0.01 -26.27
N ARG A 140 10.41 -1.35 -26.24
CA ARG A 140 10.15 -2.18 -27.44
C ARG A 140 8.73 -2.03 -27.96
N ILE A 141 7.75 -1.84 -27.07
CA ILE A 141 6.34 -1.69 -27.42
C ILE A 141 5.90 -0.22 -27.57
N GLY A 142 6.83 0.74 -27.42
CA GLY A 142 6.53 2.16 -27.61
C GLY A 142 5.74 2.81 -26.47
N LEU A 143 5.79 2.23 -25.25
CA LEU A 143 5.10 2.77 -24.07
C LEU A 143 5.98 3.66 -23.18
N GLN A 144 7.24 3.87 -23.53
CA GLN A 144 8.11 4.78 -22.81
C GLN A 144 7.56 6.20 -22.77
N ASP A 145 7.73 6.90 -21.64
CA ASP A 145 7.22 8.26 -21.39
C ASP A 145 5.70 8.44 -21.58
N THR A 146 4.92 7.37 -21.41
CA THR A 146 3.45 7.43 -21.46
C THR A 146 2.80 7.11 -20.11
N TYR A 147 1.56 7.57 -19.90
CA TYR A 147 0.81 7.19 -18.70
C TYR A 147 0.57 5.68 -18.59
N LEU A 148 0.28 5.02 -19.72
CA LEU A 148 0.03 3.59 -19.78
C LEU A 148 1.28 2.76 -19.47
N GLY A 149 2.46 3.25 -19.85
CA GLY A 149 3.74 2.66 -19.51
C GLY A 149 3.91 2.46 -18.01
N LEU A 150 3.34 3.33 -17.16
CA LEU A 150 3.39 3.18 -15.71
C LEU A 150 2.17 2.48 -15.11
N ILE A 151 0.97 2.79 -15.61
CA ILE A 151 -0.30 2.27 -15.06
C ILE A 151 -0.36 0.74 -15.21
N LEU A 152 0.00 0.19 -16.37
CA LEU A 152 -0.12 -1.25 -16.63
C LEU A 152 0.81 -2.08 -15.74
N PRO A 153 2.11 -1.76 -15.59
CA PRO A 153 2.96 -2.43 -14.61
C PRO A 153 2.45 -2.33 -13.18
N TYR A 154 1.97 -1.16 -12.74
CA TYR A 154 1.43 -1.01 -11.39
C TYR A 154 0.23 -1.92 -11.14
N ILE A 155 -0.65 -2.06 -12.14
CA ILE A 155 -1.75 -3.02 -12.07
C ILE A 155 -1.19 -4.45 -11.97
N ALA A 156 -0.32 -4.85 -12.90
CA ALA A 156 0.22 -6.21 -12.96
C ALA A 156 0.96 -6.62 -11.67
N ILE A 157 1.75 -5.71 -11.09
CA ILE A 157 2.49 -5.93 -9.84
C ILE A 157 1.55 -5.99 -8.63
N GLY A 158 0.46 -5.20 -8.62
CA GLY A 158 -0.51 -5.18 -7.53
C GLY A 158 -1.46 -6.38 -7.51
N LEU A 159 -1.74 -6.98 -8.68
CA LEU A 159 -2.71 -8.06 -8.82
C LEU A 159 -2.45 -9.30 -7.94
N PRO A 160 -1.24 -9.88 -7.87
CA PRO A 160 -0.96 -11.07 -7.07
C PRO A 160 -1.47 -10.99 -5.62
N PHE A 161 -1.14 -9.88 -4.94
CA PHE A 161 -1.51 -9.68 -3.55
C PHE A 161 -2.99 -9.38 -3.39
N ALA A 162 -3.54 -8.52 -4.25
CA ALA A 162 -4.96 -8.17 -4.21
C ALA A 162 -5.86 -9.39 -4.50
N ILE A 163 -5.48 -10.24 -5.45
CA ILE A 163 -6.19 -11.49 -5.76
C ILE A 163 -6.10 -12.47 -4.60
N TYR A 164 -4.92 -12.65 -4.01
CA TYR A 164 -4.77 -13.51 -2.84
C TYR A 164 -5.69 -13.07 -1.70
N LEU A 165 -5.58 -11.81 -1.29
CA LEU A 165 -6.36 -11.25 -0.20
C LEU A 165 -7.86 -11.28 -0.49
N GLY A 166 -8.27 -10.87 -1.70
CA GLY A 166 -9.67 -10.88 -2.12
C GLY A 166 -10.25 -12.31 -2.17
N THR A 167 -9.47 -13.28 -2.64
CA THR A 167 -9.90 -14.68 -2.70
C THR A 167 -10.12 -15.25 -1.30
N GLU A 168 -9.18 -15.03 -0.38
CA GLU A 168 -9.32 -15.50 1.01
C GLU A 168 -10.48 -14.81 1.74
N PHE A 169 -10.70 -13.51 1.48
CA PHE A 169 -11.85 -12.80 2.01
C PHE A 169 -13.18 -13.38 1.50
N ILE A 170 -13.34 -13.57 0.18
CA ILE A 170 -14.58 -14.07 -0.41
C ILE A 170 -14.87 -15.53 0.00
N LYS A 171 -13.84 -16.35 0.23
CA LYS A 171 -14.01 -17.70 0.79
C LYS A 171 -14.67 -17.69 2.17
N GLY A 172 -14.45 -16.64 2.97
CA GLY A 172 -15.09 -16.48 4.28
C GLY A 172 -16.59 -16.18 4.22
N ILE A 173 -17.13 -15.80 3.05
CA ILE A 173 -18.55 -15.51 2.86
C ILE A 173 -19.32 -16.83 2.69
N PRO A 174 -20.39 -17.11 3.46
CA PRO A 174 -21.18 -18.34 3.33
C PRO A 174 -21.81 -18.50 1.92
N ASP A 175 -21.75 -19.72 1.38
CA ASP A 175 -22.35 -20.03 0.06
C ASP A 175 -23.88 -19.88 0.05
N ALA A 176 -24.54 -20.01 1.21
CA ALA A 176 -25.98 -19.83 1.35
C ALA A 176 -26.49 -18.46 0.84
N ILE A 177 -25.68 -17.40 0.94
CA ILE A 177 -26.02 -16.06 0.42
C ILE A 177 -26.07 -16.06 -1.11
N ILE A 178 -25.16 -16.83 -1.73
CA ILE A 178 -25.11 -16.95 -3.18
C ILE A 178 -26.26 -17.84 -3.67
N ASP A 179 -26.57 -18.90 -2.94
CA ASP A 179 -27.67 -19.80 -3.31
C ASP A 179 -29.03 -19.13 -3.13
N SER A 180 -29.23 -18.30 -2.09
CA SER A 180 -30.44 -17.48 -1.98
C SER A 180 -30.56 -16.48 -3.14
N ALA A 181 -29.47 -15.81 -3.53
CA ALA A 181 -29.50 -14.90 -4.66
C ALA A 181 -29.87 -15.60 -5.97
N LYS A 182 -29.41 -16.84 -6.19
CA LYS A 182 -29.82 -17.65 -7.36
C LYS A 182 -31.30 -18.01 -7.34
N ILE A 183 -31.85 -18.32 -6.16
CA ILE A 183 -33.29 -18.60 -6.01
C ILE A 183 -34.11 -17.35 -6.36
N ASP A 184 -33.62 -16.16 -6.00
CA ASP A 184 -34.21 -14.87 -6.38
C ASP A 184 -33.99 -14.49 -7.86
N GLY A 185 -33.32 -15.36 -8.64
CA GLY A 185 -33.12 -15.19 -10.08
C GLY A 185 -31.79 -14.54 -10.48
N ALA A 186 -30.87 -14.30 -9.55
CA ALA A 186 -29.54 -13.79 -9.87
C ALA A 186 -28.67 -14.85 -10.58
N SER A 187 -27.90 -14.38 -11.55
CA SER A 187 -26.98 -15.18 -12.38
C SER A 187 -25.53 -14.77 -12.11
N TYR A 188 -24.55 -15.59 -12.50
CA TYR A 188 -23.12 -15.24 -12.41
C TYR A 188 -22.64 -14.27 -13.49
N LEU A 189 -23.58 -13.68 -14.24
CA LEU A 189 -23.48 -12.51 -15.12
C LEU A 189 -24.88 -11.94 -15.33
#